data_AF-A7TZC8-F1
#
_entry.id   AF-A7TZC8-F1
#
_cell.length_a   1.000
_cell.length_b   1.000
_cell.length_c   1.000
_cell.angle_alpha   90.00
_cell.angle_beta   90.00
_cell.angle_gamma   90.00
#
_symmetry.space_group_name_H-M   'P 1'
#
loop_
_entity.id
_entity.type
_entity.pdbx_description
1 polymer ?
#
loop_
_entity_poly.entity_id
_entity_poly.type
_entity_poly.pdbx_seq_one_letter_code
_entity_poly.pdbx_strand_id
1 'polypeptide(L)'
;VVAIISESNNAPGTLGDNSDFDNSFESENGIRQESSGSTVSIGEDSVVVMKGSYEYIGDDGQTYVVDWIADENGFQPSAPHLPKEVPIPFPEIAEAVEAQIAFAAQEDAATGGSSFNGGFQGQSSGFQGQSSGFQGQSSGFQGQSSGFSGLVQQNFGASNQVQSSAPLTSYGG
;
A
#
# COMPACT_ATOMS: atom_id res chain seq x y z
N VAL A 1 4.74 -37.34 -32.69
CA VAL A 1 4.92 -35.86 -32.68
C VAL A 1 3.53 -35.27 -32.79
N VAL A 2 3.23 -34.22 -32.04
CA VAL A 2 1.98 -33.45 -32.16
C VAL A 2 2.30 -32.22 -33.00
N ALA A 3 1.46 -31.88 -33.99
CA ALA A 3 1.66 -30.67 -34.79
C ALA A 3 1.18 -29.41 -34.06
N ILE A 4 1.79 -28.27 -34.36
CA ILE A 4 1.24 -26.94 -34.08
C ILE A 4 0.34 -26.56 -35.27
N ILE A 5 -0.89 -26.15 -34.99
CA ILE A 5 -1.89 -25.80 -36.01
C ILE A 5 -2.13 -24.29 -36.12
N SER A 6 -1.83 -23.52 -35.06
CA SER A 6 -1.68 -22.06 -35.15
C SER A 6 -0.63 -21.56 -34.16
N GLU A 7 0.03 -20.45 -34.50
CA GLU A 7 1.01 -19.77 -33.64
C GLU A 7 0.97 -18.26 -33.94
N SER A 8 1.02 -17.44 -32.90
CA SER A 8 1.23 -15.99 -32.94
C SER A 8 2.39 -15.66 -32.01
N ASN A 9 3.31 -14.80 -32.46
CA ASN A 9 4.48 -14.39 -31.67
C ASN A 9 4.81 -12.93 -31.99
N ASN A 10 4.31 -12.02 -31.14
CA ASN A 10 4.52 -10.58 -31.24
C ASN A 10 5.54 -10.19 -30.17
N ALA A 11 6.82 -10.11 -30.59
CA ALA A 11 7.93 -9.76 -29.72
C ALA A 11 7.82 -8.33 -29.14
N PRO A 12 8.51 -8.02 -28.02
CA PRO A 12 8.57 -6.66 -27.48
C PRO A 12 8.94 -5.61 -28.53
N GLY A 13 8.22 -4.49 -28.56
CA GLY A 13 8.39 -3.43 -29.57
C GLY A 13 7.76 -3.70 -30.94
N THR A 14 6.98 -4.78 -31.08
CA THR A 14 6.10 -4.99 -32.27
C THR A 14 4.69 -4.44 -32.05
N LEU A 15 4.27 -4.28 -30.79
CA LEU A 15 2.95 -3.79 -30.37
C LEU A 15 2.94 -2.28 -30.08
N GLY A 16 3.65 -1.51 -30.91
CA GLY A 16 3.89 -0.07 -30.70
C GLY A 16 5.23 0.22 -30.00
N ASP A 17 5.38 1.41 -29.45
CA ASP A 17 6.64 1.91 -28.88
C ASP A 17 7.00 1.32 -27.49
N ASN A 18 6.15 0.43 -26.95
CA ASN A 18 6.30 -0.19 -25.63
C ASN A 18 7.03 -1.54 -25.70
N SER A 19 7.51 -2.01 -24.54
CA SER A 19 8.03 -3.37 -24.30
C SER A 19 6.95 -4.46 -24.19
N ASP A 20 5.72 -4.18 -24.64
CA ASP A 20 4.58 -5.10 -24.60
C ASP A 20 4.77 -6.26 -25.60
N PHE A 21 4.34 -7.46 -25.23
CA PHE A 21 4.38 -8.66 -26.08
C PHE A 21 3.08 -9.48 -25.97
N ASP A 22 2.78 -10.25 -27.00
CA ASP A 22 1.80 -11.35 -26.94
C ASP A 22 2.31 -12.57 -27.70
N ASN A 23 1.99 -13.76 -27.18
CA ASN A 23 2.26 -15.03 -27.84
C ASN A 23 1.09 -15.98 -27.62
N SER A 24 0.70 -16.73 -28.63
CA SER A 24 -0.26 -17.82 -28.51
C SER A 24 0.08 -18.98 -29.44
N PHE A 25 -0.33 -20.19 -29.07
CA PHE A 25 -0.29 -21.33 -29.97
C PHE A 25 -1.46 -22.29 -29.72
N GLU A 26 -1.77 -23.07 -30.74
CA GLU A 26 -2.68 -24.20 -30.68
C GLU A 26 -2.02 -25.42 -31.33
N SER A 27 -2.26 -26.58 -30.73
CA SER A 27 -1.73 -27.87 -31.18
C SER A 27 -2.84 -28.83 -31.61
N GLU A 28 -2.47 -29.81 -32.44
CA GLU A 28 -3.36 -30.81 -33.04
C GLU A 28 -4.15 -31.64 -32.00
N ASN A 29 -3.60 -31.85 -30.80
CA ASN A 29 -4.28 -32.57 -29.72
C ASN A 29 -5.13 -31.66 -28.80
N GLY A 30 -5.39 -30.42 -29.21
CA GLY A 30 -6.26 -29.49 -28.49
C GLY A 30 -5.60 -28.78 -27.31
N ILE A 31 -4.27 -28.85 -27.14
CA ILE A 31 -3.58 -27.96 -26.19
C ILE A 31 -3.51 -26.57 -26.82
N ARG A 32 -3.99 -25.56 -26.09
CA ARG A 32 -3.94 -24.13 -26.43
C ARG A 32 -3.22 -23.38 -25.32
N GLN A 33 -2.46 -22.36 -25.69
CA GLN A 33 -1.86 -21.44 -24.74
C GLN A 33 -1.87 -20.03 -25.32
N GLU A 34 -2.14 -19.05 -24.47
CA GLU A 34 -1.95 -17.63 -24.78
C GLU A 34 -1.26 -16.95 -23.60
N SER A 35 -0.48 -15.91 -23.91
CA SER A 35 0.23 -15.11 -22.94
C SER A 35 0.42 -13.69 -23.48
N SER A 36 0.33 -12.71 -22.60
CA SER A 36 0.66 -11.32 -22.89
C SER A 36 1.43 -10.74 -21.72
N GLY A 37 2.37 -9.86 -22.00
CA GLY A 37 3.12 -9.12 -20.99
C GLY A 37 3.11 -7.63 -21.31
N SER A 38 3.00 -6.82 -20.26
CA SER A 38 3.06 -5.37 -20.37
C SER A 38 3.86 -4.76 -19.22
N THR A 39 4.53 -3.64 -19.50
CA THR A 39 5.29 -2.90 -18.48
C THR A 39 4.43 -1.79 -17.90
N VAL A 40 4.11 -1.90 -16.61
CA VAL A 40 3.29 -0.95 -15.85
C VAL A 40 4.20 -0.12 -14.95
N SER A 41 4.06 1.20 -14.99
CA SER A 41 4.78 2.11 -14.08
C SER A 41 3.98 2.33 -12.80
N ILE A 42 4.62 2.10 -11.64
CA ILE A 42 4.04 2.30 -10.31
C ILE A 42 4.91 3.34 -9.59
N GLY A 43 4.51 4.61 -9.67
CA GLY A 43 5.32 5.72 -9.13
C GLY A 43 6.58 5.96 -9.97
N GLU A 44 7.75 5.81 -9.35
CA GLU A 44 9.06 5.88 -10.02
C GLU A 44 9.55 4.50 -10.53
N ASP A 45 8.94 3.41 -10.07
CA ASP A 45 9.32 2.05 -10.41
C ASP A 45 8.57 1.53 -11.66
N SER A 46 9.20 0.61 -12.39
CA SER A 46 8.60 -0.09 -13.54
C SER A 46 8.56 -1.59 -13.32
N VAL A 47 7.38 -2.18 -13.48
CA VAL A 47 7.11 -3.58 -13.21
C VAL A 47 6.51 -4.24 -14.44
N VAL A 48 6.97 -5.46 -14.73
CA VAL A 48 6.41 -6.26 -15.82
C VAL A 48 5.31 -7.15 -15.25
N VAL A 49 4.08 -6.94 -15.72
CA VAL A 49 2.93 -7.81 -15.42
C VAL A 49 2.69 -8.70 -16.63
N MET A 50 2.57 -10.00 -16.39
CA MET A 50 2.20 -10.98 -17.42
C MET A 50 0.87 -11.63 -17.05
N LYS A 51 0.12 -12.05 -18.06
CA LYS A 51 -1.13 -12.80 -17.89
C LYS A 51 -1.34 -13.73 -19.07
N GLY A 52 -2.15 -14.76 -18.88
CA GLY A 52 -2.52 -15.64 -19.97
C GLY A 52 -3.48 -16.74 -19.53
N SER A 53 -3.70 -17.68 -20.43
CA SER A 53 -4.44 -18.90 -20.15
C SER A 53 -3.73 -20.09 -20.81
N TYR A 54 -3.96 -21.28 -20.27
CA TYR A 54 -3.68 -22.52 -20.99
C TYR A 54 -4.86 -23.46 -20.87
N GLU A 55 -5.13 -24.19 -21.95
CA GLU A 55 -6.24 -25.12 -22.08
C GLU A 55 -5.73 -26.46 -22.60
N TYR A 56 -6.25 -27.57 -22.06
CA TYR A 56 -6.01 -28.91 -22.58
C TYR A 56 -7.23 -29.80 -22.39
N ILE A 57 -7.32 -30.87 -23.19
CA ILE A 57 -8.35 -31.91 -23.06
C ILE A 57 -7.82 -33.00 -22.13
N GLY A 58 -8.57 -33.32 -21.08
CA GLY A 58 -8.27 -34.38 -20.12
C GLY A 58 -8.48 -35.80 -20.69
N ASP A 59 -8.02 -36.81 -19.95
CA ASP A 59 -8.24 -38.22 -20.28
C ASP A 59 -9.70 -38.66 -20.10
N ASP A 60 -10.47 -37.90 -19.33
CA ASP A 60 -11.92 -37.97 -19.18
C ASP A 60 -12.71 -37.25 -20.32
N GLY A 61 -12.00 -36.56 -21.23
CA GLY A 61 -12.60 -35.77 -22.31
C GLY A 61 -13.14 -34.40 -21.87
N GLN A 62 -12.89 -33.96 -20.63
CA GLN A 62 -13.23 -32.60 -20.20
C GLN A 62 -12.16 -31.60 -20.61
N THR A 63 -12.57 -30.37 -20.94
CA THR A 63 -11.65 -29.26 -21.21
C THR A 63 -11.23 -28.60 -19.89
N TYR A 64 -9.93 -28.59 -19.62
CA TYR A 64 -9.32 -27.95 -18.46
C TYR A 64 -8.69 -26.63 -18.89
N VAL A 65 -9.29 -25.52 -18.47
CA VAL A 65 -8.76 -24.16 -18.64
C VAL A 65 -8.13 -23.70 -17.32
N VAL A 66 -6.96 -23.07 -17.39
CA VAL A 66 -6.32 -22.37 -16.27
C VAL A 66 -5.92 -20.97 -16.71
N ASP A 67 -6.54 -19.97 -16.09
CA ASP A 67 -6.16 -18.56 -16.20
C ASP A 67 -5.02 -18.27 -15.23
N TRP A 68 -4.14 -17.34 -15.55
CA TRP A 68 -3.07 -16.93 -14.64
C TRP A 68 -2.65 -15.48 -14.82
N ILE A 69 -2.16 -14.90 -13.72
CA ILE A 69 -1.50 -13.59 -13.65
C ILE A 69 -0.12 -13.80 -12.99
N ALA A 70 0.88 -13.07 -13.44
CA ALA A 70 2.20 -13.00 -12.84
C ALA A 70 2.61 -11.53 -12.67
N ASP A 71 2.76 -11.11 -11.42
CA ASP A 71 3.03 -9.73 -11.00
C ASP A 71 4.01 -9.70 -9.80
N GLU A 72 4.06 -8.59 -9.06
CA GLU A 72 4.88 -8.44 -7.85
C GLU A 72 4.58 -9.49 -6.77
N ASN A 73 3.35 -10.02 -6.75
CA ASN A 73 2.92 -11.03 -5.79
C ASN A 73 3.21 -12.46 -6.29
N GLY A 74 3.84 -12.61 -7.46
CA GLY A 74 4.25 -13.87 -8.05
C GLY A 74 3.21 -14.47 -9.00
N PHE A 75 3.29 -15.78 -9.23
CA PHE A 75 2.39 -16.49 -10.15
C PHE A 75 1.11 -16.91 -9.44
N GLN A 76 -0.03 -16.43 -9.96
CA GLN A 76 -1.36 -16.58 -9.39
C GLN A 76 -2.27 -17.32 -10.39
N PRO A 77 -2.37 -18.66 -10.33
CA PRO A 77 -3.26 -19.44 -11.19
C PRO A 77 -4.68 -19.51 -10.64
N SER A 78 -5.67 -19.44 -11.52
CA SER A 78 -7.09 -19.56 -11.22
C SER A 78 -7.74 -20.57 -12.15
N ALA A 79 -8.44 -21.56 -11.59
CA ALA A 79 -9.29 -22.46 -12.35
C ALA A 79 -10.40 -23.07 -11.48
N PRO A 80 -11.52 -23.53 -12.07
CA PRO A 80 -12.59 -24.19 -11.32
C PRO A 80 -12.15 -25.47 -10.59
N HIS A 81 -11.12 -26.15 -11.10
CA HIS A 81 -10.61 -27.44 -10.62
C HIS A 81 -9.38 -27.32 -9.70
N LEU A 82 -8.84 -26.11 -9.49
CA LEU A 82 -7.78 -25.91 -8.50
C LEU A 82 -8.36 -25.96 -7.08
N PRO A 83 -7.56 -26.35 -6.07
CA PRO A 83 -7.95 -26.23 -4.67
C PRO A 83 -8.31 -24.78 -4.33
N LYS A 84 -9.59 -24.55 -4.01
CA LYS A 84 -10.05 -23.25 -3.51
C LYS A 84 -9.88 -23.21 -2.00
N GLU A 85 -9.62 -22.03 -1.46
CA GLU A 85 -9.64 -21.82 -0.01
C GLU A 85 -10.98 -22.29 0.57
N VAL A 86 -10.94 -23.08 1.63
CA VAL A 86 -12.15 -23.55 2.30
C VAL A 86 -12.71 -22.37 3.10
N PRO A 87 -13.91 -21.84 2.77
CA PRO A 87 -14.50 -20.75 3.53
C PRO A 87 -14.74 -21.19 4.98
N ILE A 88 -14.54 -20.26 5.92
CA ILE A 88 -14.70 -20.55 7.36
C ILE A 88 -16.14 -21.05 7.60
N PRO A 89 -16.34 -22.25 8.18
CA PRO A 89 -17.64 -22.93 8.17
C PRO A 89 -18.68 -22.37 9.18
N PHE A 90 -18.44 -21.18 9.74
CA PHE A 90 -19.23 -20.59 10.82
C PHE A 90 -19.92 -19.30 10.35
N PRO A 91 -21.13 -19.38 9.76
CA PRO A 91 -21.86 -18.21 9.25
C PRO A 91 -22.22 -17.18 10.34
N GLU A 92 -22.25 -17.58 11.62
CA GLU A 92 -22.45 -16.68 12.76
C GLU A 92 -21.42 -15.53 12.82
N ILE A 93 -20.22 -15.74 12.27
CA ILE A 93 -19.17 -14.69 12.21
C ILE A 93 -19.52 -13.63 11.16
N ALA A 94 -20.17 -14.00 10.06
CA ALA A 94 -20.54 -13.06 9.00
C ALA A 94 -21.60 -12.06 9.47
N GLU A 95 -22.64 -12.54 10.17
CA GLU A 95 -23.67 -11.69 10.78
C GLU A 95 -23.07 -10.76 11.85
N ALA A 96 -22.14 -11.26 12.67
CA ALA A 96 -21.45 -10.45 13.67
C ALA A 96 -20.56 -9.35 13.07
N VAL A 97 -19.91 -9.59 11.92
CA VAL A 97 -19.12 -8.59 11.20
C VAL A 97 -20.02 -7.57 10.50
N GLU A 98 -21.12 -8.00 9.88
CA GLU A 98 -22.12 -7.09 9.29
C GLU A 98 -22.72 -6.16 10.35
N ALA A 99 -23.05 -6.68 11.53
CA ALA A 99 -23.54 -5.89 12.66
C ALA A 99 -22.52 -4.84 13.16
N GLN A 100 -21.22 -5.17 13.20
CA GLN A 100 -20.17 -4.20 13.56
C GLN A 100 -20.03 -3.07 12.54
N ILE A 101 -20.10 -3.40 11.24
CA ILE A 101 -20.06 -2.41 10.15
C ILE A 101 -21.29 -1.49 10.21
N ALA A 102 -22.48 -2.06 10.44
CA ALA A 102 -23.73 -1.30 10.57
C ALA A 102 -23.73 -0.36 11.79
N PHE A 103 -23.14 -0.79 12.92
CA PHE A 103 -23.01 0.04 14.12
C PHE A 103 -22.06 1.23 13.91
N ALA A 104 -20.87 0.99 13.35
CA ALA A 104 -19.89 2.05 13.06
C ALA A 104 -20.45 3.10 12.08
N ALA A 105 -21.15 2.67 11.03
CA ALA A 105 -21.78 3.58 10.07
C ALA A 105 -22.87 4.48 10.70
N GLN A 106 -23.53 4.01 11.77
CA GLN A 106 -24.49 4.81 12.52
C GLN A 106 -23.82 5.85 13.44
N GLU A 107 -22.67 5.53 14.03
CA GLU A 107 -21.86 6.50 14.78
C GLU A 107 -21.30 7.59 13.85
N ASP A 108 -20.79 7.24 12.66
CA ASP A 108 -20.33 8.23 11.67
C ASP A 108 -21.47 9.14 11.17
N ALA A 109 -22.65 8.58 10.90
CA ALA A 109 -23.83 9.36 10.51
C ALA A 109 -24.34 10.27 11.64
N ALA A 110 -24.23 9.82 12.90
CA ALA A 110 -24.54 10.63 14.09
C ALA A 110 -23.45 11.68 14.38
N THR A 111 -22.22 11.47 13.91
CA THR A 111 -21.09 12.42 14.02
C THR A 111 -21.05 13.41 12.83
N GLY A 112 -22.20 13.62 12.17
CA GLY A 112 -22.43 14.65 11.17
C GLY A 112 -22.35 16.07 11.72
N GLY A 113 -21.13 16.56 11.98
CA GLY A 113 -20.85 17.98 12.17
C GLY A 113 -20.67 18.44 13.62
N SER A 114 -19.54 18.07 14.23
CA SER A 114 -18.92 18.92 15.26
C SER A 114 -17.48 19.26 14.86
N SER A 115 -17.37 20.02 13.78
CA SER A 115 -16.16 20.78 13.50
C SER A 115 -15.96 21.78 14.63
N PHE A 116 -14.95 21.55 15.47
CA PHE A 116 -14.55 22.45 16.56
C PHE A 116 -13.87 23.72 16.02
N ASN A 117 -14.59 24.48 15.19
CA ASN A 117 -14.28 25.86 14.83
C ASN A 117 -15.25 26.81 15.54
N GLY A 118 -15.15 26.79 16.87
CA GLY A 118 -15.87 27.67 17.79
C GLY A 118 -15.02 27.80 19.05
N GLY A 119 -14.52 29.02 19.29
CA GLY A 119 -13.49 29.23 20.32
C GLY A 119 -13.93 28.81 21.72
N PHE A 120 -13.00 28.23 22.47
CA PHE A 120 -13.19 27.88 23.89
C PHE A 120 -13.31 29.15 24.76
N GLN A 121 -14.48 29.79 24.76
CA GLN A 121 -14.88 30.69 25.83
C GLN A 121 -15.51 29.86 26.94
N GLY A 122 -14.65 29.31 27.80
CA GLY A 122 -15.08 28.60 29.01
C GLY A 122 -15.78 29.56 29.99
N GLN A 123 -17.10 29.69 29.87
CA GLN A 123 -17.91 30.37 30.87
C GLN A 123 -18.07 29.47 32.10
N SER A 124 -17.22 29.71 33.10
CA SER A 124 -17.29 29.07 34.40
C SER A 124 -18.53 29.50 35.18
N SER A 125 -19.65 28.84 34.92
CA SER A 125 -20.89 28.95 35.71
C SER A 125 -20.91 27.81 36.73
N GLY A 126 -20.66 28.15 38.01
CA GLY A 126 -20.22 27.18 39.01
C GLY A 126 -21.28 26.20 39.54
N PHE A 127 -20.84 24.97 39.81
CA PHE A 127 -21.52 24.05 40.73
C PHE A 127 -21.03 24.32 42.17
N GLN A 128 -21.92 24.81 43.04
CA GLN A 128 -21.64 24.94 44.48
C GLN A 128 -21.86 23.60 45.18
N GLY A 129 -20.84 22.72 45.14
CA GLY A 129 -20.77 21.55 46.01
C GLY A 129 -20.38 21.96 47.44
N GLN A 130 -21.25 21.72 48.42
CA GLN A 130 -20.95 21.97 49.83
C GLN A 130 -19.93 20.94 50.35
N SER A 131 -18.67 21.34 50.54
CA SER A 131 -17.61 20.49 51.08
C SER A 131 -17.63 20.44 52.61
N SER A 132 -18.34 19.47 53.17
CA SER A 132 -18.25 19.12 54.60
C SER A 132 -16.91 18.45 54.92
N GLY A 133 -15.93 19.30 55.25
CA GLY A 133 -14.69 19.03 56.00
C GLY A 133 -14.05 17.64 55.99
N PHE A 134 -12.93 17.51 55.27
CA PHE A 134 -11.78 16.69 55.70
C PHE A 134 -10.48 17.49 55.49
N GLN A 135 -9.79 17.85 56.58
CA GLN A 135 -8.49 18.53 56.51
C GLN A 135 -7.36 17.51 56.32
N GLY A 136 -6.95 17.28 55.08
CA GLY A 136 -5.70 16.60 54.76
C GLY A 136 -4.49 17.51 55.02
N GLN A 137 -3.62 17.16 55.97
CA GLN A 137 -2.38 17.89 56.21
C GLN A 137 -1.37 17.61 55.09
N SER A 138 -1.15 18.57 54.20
CA SER A 138 -0.13 18.47 53.15
C SER A 138 1.27 18.76 53.70
N SER A 139 1.97 17.72 54.16
CA SER A 139 3.41 17.79 54.42
C SER A 139 4.15 18.01 53.11
N GLY A 140 4.77 19.17 52.95
CA GLY A 140 5.35 19.60 51.67
C GLY A 140 6.62 18.85 51.30
N PHE A 141 6.75 18.50 50.01
CA PHE A 141 8.02 18.19 49.37
C PHE A 141 8.53 19.43 48.64
N GLN A 142 9.70 19.93 49.05
CA GLN A 142 10.28 21.15 48.53
C GLN A 142 11.21 20.81 47.35
N GLY A 143 10.73 20.99 46.12
CA GLY A 143 11.54 20.77 44.92
C GLY A 143 12.64 21.81 44.78
N GLN A 144 13.90 21.40 44.96
CA GLN A 144 15.06 22.27 44.74
C GLN A 144 15.41 22.33 43.24
N SER A 145 15.00 23.42 42.58
CA SER A 145 15.46 23.73 41.23
C SER A 145 16.88 24.30 41.25
N SER A 146 17.89 23.44 41.15
CA SER A 146 19.28 23.85 40.94
C SER A 146 19.43 24.50 39.56
N GLY A 147 19.68 25.80 39.52
CA GLY A 147 19.70 26.56 38.27
C GLY A 147 20.93 26.31 37.40
N PHE A 148 20.77 26.42 36.09
CA PHE A 148 21.86 26.71 35.16
C PHE A 148 21.53 28.00 34.42
N SER A 149 22.29 29.06 34.68
CA SER A 149 22.12 30.37 34.05
C SER A 149 23.04 30.47 32.83
N GLY A 150 22.46 30.43 31.63
CA GLY A 150 23.17 30.45 30.36
C GLY A 150 22.77 31.68 29.53
N LEU A 151 23.73 32.57 29.27
CA LEU A 151 23.51 33.90 28.70
C LEU A 151 22.90 33.87 27.29
N VAL A 152 21.92 34.75 27.07
CA VAL A 152 21.54 35.22 25.73
C VAL A 152 22.61 36.20 25.25
N GLN A 153 23.25 35.92 24.10
CA GLN A 153 24.09 36.87 23.40
C GLN A 153 23.70 36.89 21.91
N GLN A 154 22.82 37.81 21.55
CA GLN A 154 22.69 38.23 20.14
C GLN A 154 23.95 39.02 19.76
N ASN A 155 24.49 38.80 18.56
CA ASN A 155 25.18 39.88 17.85
C ASN A 155 25.15 39.66 16.33
N PHE A 156 25.20 40.77 15.59
CA PHE A 156 25.02 40.85 14.14
C PHE A 156 26.36 40.92 13.39
N GLY A 157 26.36 40.47 12.13
CA GLY A 157 27.01 41.21 11.05
C GLY A 157 28.21 40.60 10.30
N ALA A 158 28.21 40.92 9.00
CA ALA A 158 29.36 41.07 8.08
C ALA A 158 30.12 39.86 7.52
N SER A 159 29.84 39.61 6.24
CA SER A 159 30.72 39.25 5.11
C SER A 159 32.25 39.39 5.29
N ASN A 160 33.06 38.45 4.74
CA ASN A 160 34.08 38.76 3.70
C ASN A 160 34.88 37.55 3.11
N GLN A 161 35.31 37.69 1.84
CA GLN A 161 36.42 37.02 1.08
C GLN A 161 36.42 35.46 0.96
N VAL A 162 36.61 34.75 -0.17
CA VAL A 162 37.36 34.90 -1.47
C VAL A 162 38.76 34.23 -1.47
N GLN A 163 39.02 33.40 -2.51
CA GLN A 163 40.32 32.78 -2.93
C GLN A 163 40.93 31.71 -1.97
N SER A 164 41.69 30.67 -2.38
CA SER A 164 42.00 30.03 -3.69
C SER A 164 42.34 28.53 -3.41
N SER A 165 42.84 27.63 -4.28
CA SER A 165 43.29 27.60 -5.70
C SER A 165 43.34 26.13 -6.20
N ALA A 166 43.34 25.87 -7.51
CA ALA A 166 43.61 24.55 -8.12
C ALA A 166 45.11 24.39 -8.51
N PRO A 167 45.55 23.18 -8.92
CA PRO A 167 45.77 22.98 -10.36
C PRO A 167 45.37 21.60 -10.92
N LEU A 168 45.16 21.57 -12.24
CA LEU A 168 44.91 20.37 -13.06
C LEU A 168 46.21 19.65 -13.39
N THR A 169 46.19 18.31 -13.44
CA THR A 169 47.22 17.49 -14.11
C THR A 169 46.71 16.97 -15.45
N SER A 170 47.28 17.45 -16.55
CA SER A 170 47.14 16.80 -17.85
C SER A 170 48.13 15.63 -17.95
N TYR A 171 47.72 14.57 -18.67
CA TYR A 171 48.66 13.57 -19.18
C TYR A 171 48.33 13.35 -20.65
N GLY A 172 49.32 13.60 -21.51
CA GLY A 172 49.23 13.37 -22.95
C GLY A 172 50.46 12.59 -23.40
N GLY A 173 50.26 11.75 -24.42
CA GLY A 173 51.26 10.90 -25.06
C GLY A 173 50.61 10.20 -26.24
#